data_AF-A0A962G2Q5-F1
#
_entry.id   AF-A0A962G2Q5-F1
#
_cell.length_a   1.000
_cell.length_b   1.000
_cell.length_c   1.000
_cell.angle_alpha   90.00
_cell.angle_beta   90.00
_cell.angle_gamma   90.00
#
_symmetry.space_group_name_H-M   'P 1'
#
loop_
_entity.id
_entity.type
_entity.pdbx_description
1 polymer ?
#
loop_
_entity_poly.entity_id
_entity_poly.type
_entity_poly.pdbx_seq_one_letter_code
_entity_poly.pdbx_strand_id
1 'polypeptide(L)'
;MLKPSLFALLAAVLLSACVETRFESPLGDNIETCDPAWKGVWLDEGDDGTRVDGKQHLTGFNVDEGCALTLFDQPEADGPLKYTRIPVNFVHAHGKDYVVVTDVALRAVGDIPPPFGIEPVPAKSYYFARYRIRGDRLELRGVDSKKVARMVIDGVLDGTVQSTRNELHVFVRGDR
;
A
#
# COMPACT_ATOMS: atom_id res chain seq x y z
N MET A 1 -6.66 -37.42 -15.46
CA MET A 1 -5.31 -36.89 -15.79
C MET A 1 -5.42 -35.37 -15.85
N LEU A 2 -4.97 -34.66 -14.80
CA LEU A 2 -4.98 -33.19 -14.78
C LEU A 2 -3.98 -32.67 -15.83
N LYS A 3 -4.40 -31.70 -16.66
CA LYS A 3 -3.55 -31.08 -17.68
C LYS A 3 -2.34 -30.39 -17.00
N PRO A 4 -1.11 -30.55 -17.50
CA PRO A 4 0.10 -29.95 -16.92
C PRO A 4 0.04 -28.42 -16.82
N SER A 5 -0.73 -27.75 -17.69
CA SER A 5 -0.96 -26.30 -17.62
C SER A 5 -1.73 -25.84 -16.37
N LEU A 6 -2.55 -26.71 -15.76
CA LEU A 6 -3.30 -26.39 -14.53
C LEU A 6 -2.38 -26.42 -13.30
N PHE A 7 -1.35 -27.27 -13.31
CA PHE A 7 -0.36 -27.37 -12.23
C PHE A 7 0.60 -26.18 -12.21
N ALA A 8 0.98 -25.67 -13.39
CA ALA A 8 1.83 -24.47 -13.50
C ALA A 8 1.10 -23.20 -13.01
N LEU A 9 -0.20 -23.08 -13.28
CA LEU A 9 -1.00 -21.96 -12.79
C LEU A 9 -1.20 -22.03 -11.27
N LEU A 10 -1.43 -23.23 -10.73
CA LEU A 10 -1.56 -23.45 -9.27
C LEU A 10 -0.25 -23.13 -8.52
N ALA A 11 0.91 -23.46 -9.12
CA ALA A 11 2.22 -23.14 -8.57
C ALA A 11 2.53 -21.63 -8.60
N ALA A 12 2.03 -20.90 -9.59
CA ALA A 12 2.21 -19.45 -9.69
C ALA A 12 1.38 -18.68 -8.65
N VAL A 13 0.19 -19.18 -8.29
CA VAL A 13 -0.66 -18.57 -7.24
C VAL A 13 -0.07 -18.78 -5.84
N LEU A 14 0.71 -19.83 -5.61
CA LEU A 14 1.38 -20.11 -4.33
C LEU A 14 2.65 -19.27 -4.09
N LEU A 15 3.05 -18.44 -5.05
CA LEU A 15 4.23 -17.57 -4.98
C LEU A 15 3.88 -16.11 -4.70
N SER A 16 2.67 -15.80 -4.23
CA SER A 16 2.33 -14.48 -3.70
C SER A 16 3.12 -14.24 -2.41
N ALA A 17 4.38 -13.83 -2.55
CA ALA A 17 5.24 -13.56 -1.44
C ALA A 17 4.75 -12.28 -0.74
N CYS A 18 4.30 -12.41 0.52
CA CYS A 18 3.96 -11.23 1.31
C CYS A 18 5.27 -10.51 1.65
N VAL A 19 5.48 -9.37 1.02
CA VAL A 19 6.66 -8.52 1.25
C VAL A 19 6.14 -7.19 1.77
N GLU A 20 6.42 -6.90 3.04
CA GLU A 20 5.98 -5.67 3.68
C GLU A 20 7.09 -5.01 4.47
N THR A 21 6.98 -3.69 4.59
CA THR A 21 7.81 -2.89 5.50
C THR A 21 6.92 -1.91 6.23
N ARG A 22 7.00 -1.95 7.56
CA ARG A 22 6.27 -1.06 8.46
C ARG A 22 7.26 -0.26 9.29
N PHE A 23 6.84 0.95 9.65
CA PHE A 23 7.62 1.88 10.43
C PHE A 23 6.91 2.20 11.75
N GLU A 24 7.67 2.35 12.82
CA GLU A 24 7.14 2.69 14.14
C GLU A 24 6.60 4.13 14.21
N SER A 25 7.26 5.05 13.47
CA SER A 25 6.95 6.47 13.42
C SER A 25 6.61 6.91 12.00
N PRO A 26 5.85 8.01 11.82
CA PRO A 26 5.62 8.59 10.50
C PRO A 26 6.92 9.19 9.95
N LEU A 27 6.98 9.37 8.63
CA LEU A 27 8.13 9.99 7.97
C LEU A 27 8.14 11.50 8.25
N GLY A 28 9.21 12.01 8.87
CA GLY A 28 9.47 13.44 9.01
C GLY A 28 8.47 14.22 9.90
N ASP A 29 8.73 15.52 10.02
CA ASP A 29 8.02 16.41 10.96
C ASP A 29 6.83 17.17 10.33
N ASN A 30 6.85 17.36 9.01
CA ASN A 30 5.82 18.11 8.29
C ASN A 30 4.82 17.15 7.65
N ILE A 31 3.85 16.73 8.46
CA ILE A 31 2.77 15.83 8.04
C ILE A 31 1.57 16.68 7.64
N GLU A 32 1.23 16.65 6.36
CA GLU A 32 0.10 17.36 5.79
C GLU A 32 -1.08 16.40 5.63
N THR A 33 -2.30 16.88 5.87
CA THR A 33 -3.51 16.07 5.68
C THR A 33 -4.08 16.18 4.26
N CYS A 34 -3.47 17.02 3.42
CA CYS A 34 -3.93 17.28 2.06
C CYS A 34 -2.77 17.64 1.13
N ASP A 35 -2.70 16.97 -0.02
CA ASP A 35 -2.02 17.48 -1.20
C ASP A 35 -3.09 17.85 -2.25
N PRO A 36 -3.26 19.14 -2.60
CA PRO A 36 -4.22 19.57 -3.61
C PRO A 36 -4.04 18.89 -4.97
N ALA A 37 -2.84 18.43 -5.30
CA ALA A 37 -2.57 17.75 -6.57
C ALA A 37 -3.28 16.39 -6.67
N TRP A 38 -3.65 15.78 -5.54
CA TRP A 38 -4.40 14.52 -5.50
C TRP A 38 -5.90 14.69 -5.66
N LYS A 39 -6.45 15.91 -5.61
CA LYS A 39 -7.91 16.14 -5.71
C LYS A 39 -8.47 15.58 -7.02
N GLY A 40 -9.63 14.96 -6.93
CA GLY A 40 -10.33 14.32 -8.05
C GLY A 40 -10.26 12.79 -8.02
N VAL A 41 -10.61 12.19 -9.16
CA VAL A 41 -10.75 10.75 -9.33
C VAL A 41 -9.50 10.17 -10.01
N TRP A 42 -8.96 9.11 -9.42
CA TRP A 42 -7.84 8.33 -9.95
C TRP A 42 -8.29 6.89 -10.14
N LEU A 43 -8.12 6.36 -11.33
CA LEU A 43 -8.43 4.97 -11.69
C LEU A 43 -7.14 4.16 -11.84
N ASP A 44 -7.21 2.86 -11.57
CA ASP A 44 -6.07 1.98 -11.81
C ASP A 44 -5.70 1.90 -13.30
N GLU A 45 -4.42 1.72 -13.60
CA GLU A 45 -3.93 1.70 -14.98
C GLU A 45 -4.43 0.43 -15.70
N GLY A 46 -5.29 0.60 -16.70
CA GLY A 46 -5.96 -0.50 -17.41
C GLY A 46 -7.46 -0.59 -17.14
N ASP A 47 -7.97 0.21 -16.19
CA ASP A 47 -9.39 0.45 -15.97
C ASP A 47 -9.76 1.81 -16.59
N ASP A 48 -10.08 1.79 -17.88
CA ASP A 48 -10.42 3.00 -18.65
C ASP A 48 -11.89 3.40 -18.52
N GLY A 49 -12.63 2.77 -17.59
CA GLY A 49 -14.06 2.97 -17.43
C GLY A 49 -14.90 2.49 -18.61
N THR A 50 -14.29 1.91 -19.65
CA THR A 50 -14.99 1.39 -20.83
C THR A 50 -15.19 -0.12 -20.70
N ARG A 51 -16.41 -0.57 -21.04
CA ARG A 51 -16.75 -2.00 -21.08
C ARG A 51 -16.01 -2.67 -22.24
N VAL A 52 -14.90 -3.33 -21.97
CA VAL A 52 -14.34 -4.34 -22.88
C VAL A 52 -14.92 -5.71 -22.45
N ASP A 53 -15.62 -6.39 -23.36
CA ASP A 53 -16.20 -7.72 -23.15
C ASP A 53 -17.19 -7.88 -21.97
N GLY A 54 -17.89 -6.81 -21.61
CA GLY A 54 -18.96 -6.85 -20.59
C GLY A 54 -18.49 -7.09 -19.16
N LYS A 55 -17.17 -7.09 -18.91
CA LYS A 55 -16.57 -7.21 -17.58
C LYS A 55 -15.84 -5.92 -17.23
N GLN A 56 -16.53 -5.02 -16.53
CA GLN A 56 -15.90 -3.84 -15.95
C GLN A 56 -15.55 -4.15 -14.50
N HIS A 57 -14.26 -4.11 -14.17
CA HIS A 57 -13.79 -4.05 -12.80
C HIS A 57 -13.39 -2.59 -12.57
N LEU A 58 -14.14 -1.87 -11.74
CA LEU A 58 -13.87 -0.46 -11.48
C LEU A 58 -13.13 -0.34 -10.15
N THR A 59 -11.85 0.00 -10.18
CA THR A 59 -11.03 0.20 -8.98
C THR A 59 -10.28 1.52 -9.05
N GLY A 60 -10.41 2.31 -7.98
CA GLY A 60 -9.77 3.61 -7.91
C GLY A 60 -10.02 4.30 -6.60
N PHE A 61 -9.76 5.61 -6.58
CA PHE A 61 -10.06 6.44 -5.43
C PHE A 61 -10.41 7.87 -5.83
N ASN A 62 -11.15 8.53 -4.96
CA ASN A 62 -11.47 9.94 -5.09
C ASN A 62 -10.94 10.71 -3.87
N VAL A 63 -10.31 11.85 -4.11
CA VAL A 63 -9.96 12.83 -3.07
C VAL A 63 -10.86 14.05 -3.25
N ASP A 64 -11.73 14.30 -2.27
CA ASP A 64 -12.69 15.39 -2.35
C ASP A 64 -12.08 16.78 -2.04
N GLU A 65 -12.92 17.82 -2.09
CA GLU A 65 -12.50 19.19 -1.79
C GLU A 65 -11.98 19.39 -0.36
N GLY A 66 -12.44 18.55 0.58
CA GLY A 66 -11.99 18.48 1.96
C GLY A 66 -10.82 17.52 2.17
N CYS A 67 -10.21 17.04 1.08
CA CYS A 67 -9.07 16.13 1.06
C CYS A 67 -9.34 14.76 1.71
N ALA A 68 -10.61 14.34 1.74
CA ALA A 68 -10.96 13.00 2.18
C ALA A 68 -10.75 12.01 1.03
N LEU A 69 -9.82 11.06 1.24
CA LEU A 69 -9.61 9.96 0.31
C LEU A 69 -10.65 8.86 0.55
N THR A 70 -11.35 8.49 -0.53
CA THR A 70 -12.30 7.37 -0.56
C THR A 70 -11.86 6.39 -1.65
N LEU A 71 -11.45 5.20 -1.25
CA LEU A 71 -11.26 4.07 -2.16
C LEU A 71 -12.63 3.60 -2.65
N PHE A 72 -12.72 3.24 -3.92
CA PHE A 72 -13.88 2.55 -4.46
C PHE A 72 -13.48 1.32 -5.27
N ASP A 73 -14.28 0.27 -5.15
CA ASP A 73 -14.09 -1.00 -5.84
C ASP A 73 -15.44 -1.58 -6.25
N GLN A 74 -15.52 -2.05 -7.50
CA GLN A 74 -16.59 -2.85 -8.07
C GLN A 74 -15.98 -4.16 -8.60
N PRO A 75 -15.97 -5.23 -7.78
CA PRO A 75 -15.30 -6.48 -8.16
C PRO A 75 -16.05 -7.26 -9.24
N GLU A 76 -17.38 -7.12 -9.31
CA GLU A 76 -18.24 -7.77 -10.30
C GLU A 76 -18.86 -6.72 -11.23
N ALA A 77 -18.89 -6.99 -12.53
CA ALA A 77 -19.56 -6.13 -13.50
C ALA A 77 -21.04 -5.94 -13.11
N ASP A 78 -21.47 -4.68 -13.00
CA ASP A 78 -22.80 -4.27 -12.52
C ASP A 78 -23.10 -4.55 -11.03
N GLY A 79 -22.12 -5.01 -10.24
CA GLY A 79 -22.22 -5.14 -8.79
C GLY A 79 -22.28 -3.77 -8.08
N PRO A 80 -22.62 -3.72 -6.78
CA PRO A 80 -22.59 -2.45 -6.04
C PRO A 80 -21.14 -1.95 -5.89
N LEU A 81 -20.94 -0.64 -6.09
CA LEU A 81 -19.70 0.02 -5.71
C LEU A 81 -19.55 0.01 -4.19
N LYS A 82 -18.41 -0.48 -3.72
CA LYS A 82 -18.00 -0.39 -2.32
C LYS A 82 -17.17 0.88 -2.17
N TYR A 83 -17.44 1.63 -1.10
CA TYR A 83 -16.70 2.84 -0.78
C TYR A 83 -16.08 2.71 0.60
N THR A 84 -14.78 3.01 0.71
CA THR A 84 -14.05 2.93 1.96
C THR A 84 -13.22 4.19 2.14
N ARG A 85 -13.50 4.95 3.20
CA ARG A 85 -12.72 6.14 3.55
C ARG A 85 -11.40 5.72 4.18
N ILE A 86 -10.29 6.19 3.63
CA ILE A 86 -8.94 5.89 4.14
C ILE A 86 -8.25 7.20 4.53
N PRO A 87 -8.01 7.42 5.83
CA PRO A 87 -7.15 8.51 6.28
C PRO A 87 -5.72 8.32 5.74
N VAL A 88 -5.25 9.28 4.95
CA VAL A 88 -3.86 9.37 4.48
C VAL A 88 -3.27 10.72 4.88
N ASN A 89 -1.94 10.75 5.01
CA ASN A 89 -1.19 11.99 5.16
C ASN A 89 -0.10 12.07 4.09
N PHE A 90 0.44 13.27 3.90
CA PHE A 90 1.46 13.60 2.92
C PHE A 90 2.69 14.16 3.62
N VAL A 91 3.86 13.81 3.09
CA VAL A 91 5.14 14.27 3.59
C VAL A 91 6.03 14.64 2.41
N HIS A 92 6.65 15.82 2.49
CA HIS A 92 7.61 16.31 1.50
C HIS A 92 9.01 16.31 2.13
N ALA A 93 9.86 15.36 1.73
CA ALA A 93 11.17 15.15 2.34
C ALA A 93 12.25 14.87 1.29
N HIS A 94 13.39 15.57 1.40
CA HIS A 94 14.55 15.41 0.51
C HIS A 94 14.20 15.51 -0.99
N GLY A 95 13.31 16.45 -1.34
CA GLY A 95 12.86 16.68 -2.72
C GLY A 95 11.99 15.55 -3.29
N LYS A 96 11.32 14.78 -2.41
CA LYS A 96 10.41 13.69 -2.79
C LYS A 96 9.14 13.77 -1.96
N ASP A 97 8.06 13.27 -2.56
CA ASP A 97 6.73 13.31 -1.96
C ASP A 97 6.29 11.90 -1.58
N TYR A 98 5.73 11.77 -0.39
CA TYR A 98 5.32 10.49 0.19
C TYR A 98 3.90 10.57 0.70
N VAL A 99 3.14 9.50 0.43
CA VAL A 99 1.88 9.25 1.11
C VAL A 99 2.15 8.31 2.28
N VAL A 100 1.55 8.62 3.41
CA VAL A 100 1.69 7.92 4.68
C VAL A 100 0.33 7.44 5.11
N VAL A 101 0.20 6.15 5.36
CA VAL A 101 -1.02 5.53 5.87
C VAL A 101 -0.70 4.69 7.10
N THR A 102 -1.60 4.68 8.08
CA THR A 102 -1.45 3.82 9.25
C THR A 102 -2.05 2.45 8.99
N ASP A 103 -1.51 1.42 9.64
CA ASP A 103 -2.12 0.09 9.66
C ASP A 103 -3.57 0.12 10.17
N VAL A 104 -3.87 0.92 11.20
CA VAL A 104 -5.22 1.09 11.73
C VAL A 104 -6.18 1.65 10.67
N ALA A 105 -5.74 2.61 9.85
CA ALA A 105 -6.57 3.18 8.78
C ALA A 105 -6.92 2.13 7.71
N LEU A 106 -6.02 1.20 7.43
CA LEU A 106 -6.21 0.16 6.43
C LEU A 106 -7.07 -1.02 6.92
N ARG A 107 -7.35 -1.14 8.23
CA ARG A 107 -8.26 -2.18 8.75
C ARG A 107 -9.68 -2.10 8.19
N ALA A 108 -10.07 -0.94 7.67
CA ALA A 108 -11.35 -0.76 6.97
C ALA A 108 -11.39 -1.47 5.61
N VAL A 109 -10.22 -1.83 5.05
CA VAL A 109 -10.08 -2.50 3.74
C VAL A 109 -9.86 -4.01 3.91
N GLY A 110 -9.28 -4.44 5.03
CA GLY A 110 -9.09 -5.86 5.32
C GLY A 110 -8.35 -6.12 6.63
N ASP A 111 -8.18 -7.39 6.96
CA ASP A 111 -7.45 -7.80 8.16
C ASP A 111 -5.95 -7.58 8.00
N ILE A 112 -5.38 -6.74 8.87
CA ILE A 112 -3.94 -6.50 8.93
C ILE A 112 -3.38 -7.17 10.18
N PRO A 113 -2.53 -8.20 10.03
CA PRO A 113 -1.89 -8.83 11.17
C PRO A 113 -0.97 -7.83 11.88
N PRO A 114 -0.70 -7.99 13.19
CA PRO A 114 0.28 -7.16 13.89
C PRO A 114 1.67 -7.29 13.25
N PRO A 115 2.55 -6.28 13.42
CA PRO A 115 3.94 -6.39 13.00
C PRO A 115 4.60 -7.64 13.61
N PHE A 116 5.25 -8.44 12.76
CA PHE A 116 5.84 -9.70 13.16
C PHE A 116 7.07 -9.50 14.06
N GLY A 117 7.15 -10.29 15.13
CA GLY A 117 8.32 -10.33 16.01
C GLY A 117 8.55 -9.07 16.85
N ILE A 118 7.53 -8.23 17.05
CA ILE A 118 7.60 -7.03 17.89
C ILE A 118 6.74 -7.20 19.14
N GLU A 119 7.38 -7.12 20.32
CA GLU A 119 6.72 -7.09 21.62
C GLU A 119 7.23 -5.90 22.46
N PRO A 120 6.34 -5.10 23.07
CA PRO A 120 4.88 -5.15 22.91
C PRO A 120 4.44 -4.73 21.49
N VAL A 121 3.28 -5.24 21.04
CA VAL A 121 2.72 -4.87 19.74
C VAL A 121 2.47 -3.35 19.70
N PRO A 122 2.99 -2.63 18.68
CA PRO A 122 2.78 -1.20 18.58
C PRO A 122 1.29 -0.87 18.45
N ALA A 123 0.85 0.21 19.09
CA ALA A 123 -0.54 0.68 18.97
C ALA A 123 -0.91 1.12 17.55
N LYS A 124 0.10 1.53 16.78
CA LYS A 124 0.01 1.92 15.36
C LYS A 124 1.35 1.65 14.68
N SER A 125 1.30 1.39 13.39
CA SER A 125 2.47 1.36 12.51
C SER A 125 2.14 2.05 11.19
N TYR A 126 3.18 2.41 10.44
CA TYR A 126 3.05 3.25 9.27
C TYR A 126 3.57 2.54 8.02
N TYR A 127 2.87 2.77 6.90
CA TYR A 127 3.32 2.43 5.57
C TYR A 127 3.59 3.71 4.78
N PHE A 128 4.64 3.67 3.96
CA PHE A 128 5.00 4.77 3.09
C PHE A 128 5.00 4.31 1.64
N ALA A 129 4.51 5.16 0.75
CA ALA A 129 4.77 5.06 -0.67
C ALA A 129 5.24 6.41 -1.19
N ARG A 130 6.32 6.41 -1.97
CA ARG A 130 6.70 7.61 -2.72
C ARG A 130 5.71 7.79 -3.85
N TYR A 131 5.17 8.99 -4.03
CA TYR A 131 4.33 9.29 -5.17
C TYR A 131 4.96 10.29 -6.13
N ARG A 132 4.43 10.35 -7.34
CA ARG A 132 4.70 11.41 -8.29
C ARG A 132 3.52 11.59 -9.22
N ILE A 133 3.08 12.84 -9.39
CA ILE A 133 2.04 13.19 -10.36
C ILE A 133 2.69 13.76 -11.61
N ARG A 134 2.23 13.30 -12.78
CA ARG A 134 2.64 13.79 -14.10
C ARG A 134 1.41 13.92 -14.99
N GLY A 135 0.86 15.12 -15.08
CA GLY A 135 -0.41 15.35 -15.78
C GLY A 135 -1.53 14.59 -15.07
N ASP A 136 -2.16 13.67 -15.79
CA ASP A 136 -3.26 12.81 -15.36
C ASP A 136 -2.81 11.47 -14.77
N ARG A 137 -1.50 11.26 -14.58
CA ARG A 137 -0.95 10.02 -14.03
C ARG A 137 -0.35 10.21 -12.64
N LEU A 138 -0.85 9.43 -11.69
CA LEU A 138 -0.26 9.25 -10.37
C LEU A 138 0.55 7.94 -10.35
N GLU A 139 1.86 8.05 -10.13
CA GLU A 139 2.72 6.89 -9.88
C GLU A 139 2.93 6.71 -8.38
N LEU A 140 2.63 5.52 -7.84
CA LEU A 140 2.97 5.12 -6.48
C LEU A 140 4.12 4.11 -6.50
N ARG A 141 5.09 4.27 -5.59
CA ARG A 141 6.23 3.36 -5.45
C ARG A 141 6.41 3.01 -3.98
N GLY A 142 6.17 1.73 -3.66
CA GLY A 142 6.41 1.19 -2.33
C GLY A 142 7.88 1.22 -1.93
N VAL A 143 8.11 0.99 -0.63
CA VAL A 143 9.45 0.82 -0.07
C VAL A 143 10.08 -0.46 -0.60
N ASP A 144 11.37 -0.42 -0.93
CA ASP A 144 12.15 -1.62 -1.27
C ASP A 144 12.45 -2.41 0.01
N SER A 145 11.56 -3.33 0.37
CA SER A 145 11.68 -4.11 1.61
C SER A 145 12.94 -4.96 1.66
N LYS A 146 13.46 -5.45 0.52
CA LYS A 146 14.71 -6.22 0.51
C LYS A 146 15.90 -5.34 0.87
N LYS A 147 15.93 -4.12 0.32
CA LYS A 147 16.94 -3.13 0.69
C LYS A 147 16.84 -2.73 2.15
N VAL A 148 15.63 -2.46 2.65
CA VAL A 148 15.44 -2.09 4.07
C VAL A 148 15.81 -3.26 4.99
N ALA A 149 15.41 -4.49 4.68
CA ALA A 149 15.81 -5.69 5.43
C ALA A 149 17.34 -5.79 5.55
N ARG A 150 18.05 -5.57 4.44
CA ARG A 150 19.51 -5.55 4.45
C ARG A 150 20.07 -4.43 5.33
N MET A 151 19.49 -3.24 5.31
CA MET A 151 19.92 -2.13 6.18
C MET A 151 19.70 -2.44 7.67
N VAL A 152 18.64 -3.17 8.03
CA VAL A 152 18.41 -3.62 9.41
C VAL A 152 19.43 -4.70 9.80
N ILE A 153 19.66 -5.70 8.93
CA ILE A 153 20.65 -6.77 9.15
C ILE A 153 22.06 -6.20 9.30
N ASP A 154 22.41 -5.21 8.47
CA ASP A 154 23.71 -4.54 8.47
C ASP A 154 23.84 -3.53 9.65
N GLY A 155 22.81 -3.36 10.49
CA GLY A 155 22.81 -2.48 11.66
C GLY A 155 22.73 -0.98 11.34
N VAL A 156 22.38 -0.62 10.10
CA VAL A 156 22.20 0.78 9.66
C VAL A 156 20.87 1.35 10.14
N LEU A 157 19.85 0.51 10.24
CA LEU A 157 18.53 0.85 10.80
C LEU A 157 18.24 -0.05 11.99
N ASP A 158 17.63 0.51 13.04
CA ASP A 158 17.07 -0.30 14.12
C ASP A 158 15.73 -0.91 13.69
N GLY A 159 15.49 -2.16 14.06
CA GLY A 159 14.31 -2.88 13.62
C GLY A 159 14.41 -4.40 13.72
N THR A 160 13.43 -5.07 13.12
CA THR A 160 13.39 -6.52 12.99
C THR A 160 13.18 -6.92 11.54
N VAL A 161 13.79 -8.06 11.18
CA VAL A 161 13.57 -8.72 9.91
C VAL A 161 13.14 -10.15 10.19
N GLN A 162 11.99 -10.52 9.66
CA GLN A 162 11.54 -11.90 9.64
C GLN A 162 11.35 -12.32 8.18
N SER A 163 12.11 -13.34 7.77
CA SER A 163 12.00 -13.90 6.43
C SER A 163 11.69 -15.38 6.51
N THR A 164 10.65 -15.80 5.81
CA THR A 164 10.34 -17.21 5.54
C THR A 164 10.66 -17.54 4.08
N ARG A 165 10.41 -18.77 3.63
CA ARG A 165 10.68 -19.16 2.23
C ARG A 165 9.98 -18.25 1.21
N ASN A 166 8.80 -17.74 1.56
CA ASN A 166 7.96 -16.95 0.67
C ASN A 166 7.59 -15.59 1.26
N GLU A 167 8.10 -15.18 2.41
CA GLU A 167 7.67 -13.92 3.03
C GLU A 167 8.86 -13.11 3.54
N LEU A 168 8.67 -11.79 3.53
CA LEU A 168 9.62 -10.84 4.09
C LEU A 168 8.84 -9.76 4.83
N HIS A 169 8.96 -9.79 6.16
CA HIS A 169 8.39 -8.78 7.05
C HIS A 169 9.53 -7.97 7.64
N VAL A 170 9.46 -6.66 7.45
CA VAL A 170 10.44 -5.73 8.00
C VAL A 170 9.72 -4.72 8.87
N PHE A 171 10.17 -4.56 10.11
CA PHE A 171 9.72 -3.50 10.99
C PHE A 171 10.90 -2.60 11.30
N VAL A 172 10.77 -1.30 11.04
CA VAL A 172 11.80 -0.30 11.32
C VAL A 172 11.39 0.50 12.55
N ARG A 173 12.25 0.51 13.56
CA ARG A 173 12.13 1.34 14.76
C ARG A 173 12.69 2.72 14.51
N GLY A 174 12.19 3.70 15.26
CA GLY A 174 12.74 5.05 15.21
C GLY A 174 11.81 6.10 15.76
N ASP A 175 12.40 7.18 16.25
CA ASP A 175 11.76 8.35 16.79
C ASP A 175 11.85 9.52 15.80
N ARG A 176 11.00 9.46 14.77
CA ARG A 176 10.89 10.46 13.69
C ARG A 176 12.08 10.47 12.71
#